data_AF-A0A963ECX5-F1
#
_entry.id   AF-A0A963ECX5-F1
#
_cell.length_a   1.000
_cell.length_b   1.000
_cell.length_c   1.000
_cell.angle_alpha   90.00
_cell.angle_beta   90.00
_cell.angle_gamma   90.00
#
_symmetry.space_group_name_H-M   'P 1'
#
loop_
_entity.id
_entity.type
_entity.pdbx_description
1 polymer ?
#
loop_
_entity_poly.entity_id
_entity_poly.type
_entity_poly.pdbx_seq_one_letter_code
_entity_poly.pdbx_strand_id
1 'polypeptide(L)'
;MCGIVGIFAYSPVNQALYDALMVLQHRGQDAAGIVTMEGHRLHLRKDNGLARDVFRTRHMIDLKGNIGIGHVRYPTAGYSTS
;
A
#
# COMPACT_ATOMS: atom_id res chain seq x y z
N MET A 1 -2.37 15.56 -3.62
CA MET A 1 -1.39 15.46 -2.52
C MET A 1 -1.46 14.04 -1.99
N CYS A 2 -0.34 13.31 -1.92
CA CYS A 2 -0.31 11.89 -1.56
C CYS A 2 -1.05 11.52 -0.26
N GLY A 3 -1.41 10.24 -0.13
CA GLY A 3 -2.03 9.68 1.07
C GLY A 3 -1.13 8.61 1.69
N ILE A 4 -1.09 8.57 3.02
CA ILE A 4 -0.37 7.55 3.81
C ILE A 4 -1.32 6.92 4.83
N VAL A 5 -1.09 5.65 5.15
CA VAL A 5 -1.76 4.93 6.23
C VAL A 5 -0.73 4.03 6.93
N GLY A 6 -0.87 3.88 8.25
CA GLY A 6 -0.09 2.91 9.03
C GLY A 6 -1.01 2.18 10.00
N ILE A 7 -0.81 0.87 10.14
CA ILE A 7 -1.60 0.02 11.03
C ILE A 7 -0.66 -0.88 11.84
N PHE A 8 -0.89 -0.93 13.15
CA PHE A 8 -0.27 -1.86 14.10
C PHE A 8 -1.41 -2.59 14.82
N ALA A 9 -1.46 -3.91 14.74
CA ALA A 9 -2.55 -4.71 15.28
C ALA A 9 -2.04 -6.06 15.83
N TYR A 10 -2.95 -6.83 16.42
CA TYR A 10 -2.70 -8.22 16.81
C TYR A 10 -3.09 -9.24 15.72
N SER A 11 -3.62 -8.78 14.59
CA SER A 11 -4.07 -9.57 13.45
C SER A 11 -3.43 -9.07 12.15
N PRO A 12 -3.48 -9.86 11.05
CA PRO A 12 -2.94 -9.44 9.75
C PRO A 12 -3.53 -8.11 9.27
N VAL A 13 -2.67 -7.21 8.77
CA VAL A 13 -3.07 -5.82 8.43
C VAL A 13 -3.21 -5.53 6.93
N ASN A 14 -2.84 -6.47 6.06
CA ASN A 14 -2.84 -6.27 4.60
C ASN A 14 -4.18 -5.77 4.05
N GLN A 15 -5.30 -6.41 4.41
CA GLN A 15 -6.62 -6.04 3.93
C GLN A 15 -7.04 -4.65 4.43
N ALA A 16 -6.82 -4.37 5.72
CA ALA A 16 -7.15 -3.07 6.31
C ALA A 16 -6.33 -1.93 5.69
N LEU A 17 -5.05 -2.18 5.36
CA LEU A 17 -4.21 -1.23 4.63
C LEU A 17 -4.76 -0.98 3.21
N TYR A 18 -5.14 -2.03 2.49
CA TYR A 18 -5.75 -1.91 1.15
C TYR A 18 -7.06 -1.11 1.19
N ASP A 19 -7.96 -1.43 2.12
CA ASP A 19 -9.25 -0.75 2.25
C ASP A 19 -9.07 0.74 2.60
N ALA A 20 -8.12 1.05 3.49
CA ALA A 20 -7.78 2.43 3.81
C ALA A 20 -7.20 3.18 2.60
N LEU A 21 -6.34 2.54 1.79
CA LEU A 21 -5.82 3.15 0.56
C LEU A 21 -6.91 3.36 -0.49
N MET A 22 -7.92 2.50 -0.56
CA MET A 22 -9.08 2.69 -1.43
C MET A 22 -9.88 3.94 -1.04
N VAL A 23 -10.08 4.18 0.26
CA VAL A 23 -10.74 5.42 0.74
C VAL A 23 -9.86 6.65 0.48
N LEU A 24 -8.54 6.52 0.66
CA LEU A 24 -7.57 7.57 0.41
C LEU A 24 -7.22 7.76 -1.07
N GLN A 25 -7.82 7.00 -2.00
CA GLN A 25 -7.48 7.01 -3.43
C GLN A 25 -7.59 8.40 -4.08
N HIS A 26 -8.49 9.26 -3.57
CA HIS A 26 -8.64 10.65 -4.01
C HIS A 26 -7.38 11.50 -3.79
N ARG A 27 -6.46 11.06 -2.93
CA ARG A 27 -5.19 11.75 -2.62
C ARG A 27 -4.11 11.46 -3.65
N GLY A 28 -4.16 10.33 -4.35
CA GLY A 28 -3.17 9.98 -5.37
C GLY A 28 -3.64 8.80 -6.21
N GLN A 29 -3.52 8.90 -7.53
CA GLN A 29 -4.01 7.89 -8.49
C GLN A 29 -2.90 7.34 -9.40
N ASP A 30 -1.67 7.82 -9.22
CA ASP A 30 -0.55 7.55 -10.12
C ASP A 30 0.24 6.29 -9.72
N ALA A 31 0.31 5.98 -8.43
CA ALA A 31 0.89 4.73 -7.92
C ALA A 31 0.33 4.37 -6.55
N ALA A 32 0.48 3.11 -6.16
CA ALA A 32 0.17 2.63 -4.82
C ALA A 32 1.24 1.67 -4.29
N GLY A 33 1.38 1.58 -2.97
CA GLY A 33 2.31 0.64 -2.33
C GLY A 33 1.90 0.29 -0.90
N ILE A 34 2.12 -0.96 -0.53
CA ILE A 34 1.97 -1.49 0.83
C ILE A 34 3.26 -2.23 1.20
N VAL A 35 3.77 -1.98 2.40
CA VAL A 35 4.78 -2.82 3.03
C VAL A 35 4.28 -3.29 4.39
N THR A 36 4.44 -4.58 4.67
CA THR A 36 4.08 -5.21 5.95
C THR A 36 5.31 -5.87 6.56
N MET A 37 5.28 -6.09 7.87
CA MET A 37 6.36 -6.69 8.64
C MET A 37 5.88 -7.97 9.36
N GLU A 38 6.55 -9.08 9.07
CA GLU A 38 6.38 -10.38 9.72
C GLU A 38 7.67 -10.73 10.48
N GLY A 39 7.65 -10.58 11.81
CA GLY A 39 8.86 -10.67 12.63
C GLY A 39 9.89 -9.62 12.20
N HIS A 40 11.05 -10.06 11.69
CA HIS A 40 12.11 -9.18 11.17
C HIS A 40 12.12 -9.05 9.64
N ARG A 41 11.13 -9.64 8.94
CA ARG A 41 11.07 -9.64 7.48
C ARG A 41 10.02 -8.64 6.98
N LEU A 42 10.41 -7.86 5.97
CA LEU A 42 9.51 -6.96 5.25
C LEU A 42 8.98 -7.63 3.98
N HIS A 43 7.69 -7.45 3.72
CA HIS A 43 7.00 -7.86 2.50
C HIS A 43 6.47 -6.62 1.80
N LEU A 44 6.89 -6.38 0.55
CA LEU A 44 6.59 -5.15 -0.20
C LEU A 44 5.85 -5.48 -1.49
N ARG A 45 4.76 -4.75 -1.74
CA ARG A 45 4.16 -4.62 -3.07
C ARG A 45 3.94 -3.15 -3.39
N LYS A 46 4.50 -2.69 -4.50
CA LYS A 46 4.21 -1.38 -5.09
C LYS A 46 4.20 -1.45 -6.60
N ASP A 47 3.43 -0.57 -7.23
CA ASP A 47 3.39 -0.40 -8.68
C ASP A 47 2.72 0.92 -9.05
N ASN A 48 2.79 1.27 -10.33
CA ASN A 48 2.03 2.39 -10.89
C ASN A 48 0.56 2.00 -11.08
N GLY A 49 -0.33 2.98 -10.99
CA GLY A 49 -1.78 2.82 -11.12
C GLY A 49 -2.58 2.91 -9.81
N LEU A 50 -3.89 2.67 -9.93
CA LEU A 50 -4.84 2.71 -8.81
C LEU A 50 -4.60 1.55 -7.85
N ALA A 51 -4.93 1.71 -6.58
CA ALA A 51 -4.74 0.67 -5.57
C ALA A 51 -5.38 -0.66 -5.98
N ARG A 52 -6.60 -0.63 -6.53
CA ARG A 52 -7.31 -1.81 -7.05
C ARG A 52 -6.57 -2.57 -8.16
N ASP A 53 -5.73 -1.87 -8.93
CA ASP A 53 -5.00 -2.45 -10.06
C ASP A 53 -3.61 -2.96 -9.62
N VAL A 54 -3.01 -2.28 -8.63
CA VAL A 54 -1.70 -2.61 -8.05
C VAL A 54 -1.75 -3.89 -7.20
N PHE A 55 -2.81 -4.05 -6.39
CA PHE A 55 -2.94 -5.16 -5.45
C PHE A 55 -3.90 -6.23 -5.98
N ARG A 56 -3.35 -7.42 -6.28
CA ARG A 56 -4.11 -8.61 -6.71
C ARG A 56 -4.06 -9.65 -5.60
N THR A 57 -4.94 -10.63 -5.63
CA THR A 57 -5.03 -11.71 -4.62
C THR A 57 -3.67 -12.33 -4.29
N ARG A 58 -2.86 -12.66 -5.30
CA ARG A 58 -1.51 -13.22 -5.11
C ARG A 58 -0.58 -12.28 -4.30
N HIS A 59 -0.66 -10.97 -4.55
CA HIS A 59 0.15 -9.99 -3.82
C HIS A 59 -0.31 -9.87 -2.37
N MET A 60 -1.63 -9.93 -2.13
CA MET A 60 -2.19 -9.84 -0.78
C MET A 60 -1.82 -11.03 0.10
N ILE A 61 -1.71 -12.22 -0.47
CA ILE A 61 -1.25 -13.44 0.22
C ILE A 61 0.20 -13.28 0.70
N ASP A 62 1.05 -12.58 -0.07
CA ASP A 62 2.45 -12.37 0.26
C ASP A 62 2.68 -11.23 1.26
N LEU A 63 1.73 -10.29 1.41
CA LEU A 63 1.78 -9.18 2.37
C LEU A 63 1.44 -9.67 3.79
N LYS A 64 2.30 -10.49 4.39
CA LYS A 64 2.11 -11.03 5.74
C LYS A 64 2.54 -10.05 6.82
N GLY A 65 1.97 -10.20 8.01
CA GLY A 65 2.36 -9.44 9.19
C GLY A 65 1.24 -8.59 9.77
N ASN A 66 1.46 -8.17 11.02
CA ASN A 66 0.48 -7.43 11.81
C ASN A 66 0.82 -5.94 11.93
N ILE A 67 1.85 -5.50 11.21
CA ILE A 67 2.33 -4.12 11.18
C ILE A 67 2.60 -3.77 9.73
N GLY A 68 2.20 -2.60 9.28
CA GLY A 68 2.50 -2.16 7.93
C GLY A 68 2.10 -0.71 7.66
N ILE A 69 2.60 -0.21 6.53
CA ILE A 69 2.27 1.11 6.01
C ILE A 69 1.83 1.00 4.55
N GLY A 70 0.96 1.91 4.14
CA GLY A 70 0.48 2.05 2.78
C GLY A 70 0.64 3.48 2.27
N HIS A 71 0.77 3.65 0.97
CA HIS A 71 0.88 4.94 0.30
C HIS A 71 0.15 4.95 -1.05
N VAL A 72 -0.53 6.06 -1.36
CA VAL A 72 -1.01 6.41 -2.71
C VAL A 72 -0.33 7.69 -3.19
N ARG A 73 0.28 7.63 -4.37
CA ARG A 73 1.08 8.72 -4.94
C ARG A 73 0.23 9.63 -5.81
N TYR A 74 0.35 10.93 -5.57
CA TYR A 74 0.00 11.97 -6.53
C TYR A 74 1.27 12.38 -7.28
N PRO A 75 1.24 12.53 -8.62
CA PRO A 75 2.43 12.90 -9.37
C PRO A 75 2.85 14.33 -9.02
N THR A 76 4.14 14.52 -8.76
CA THR A 76 4.73 15.83 -8.45
C THR A 76 6.04 15.99 -9.21
N ALA A 77 6.53 17.22 -9.38
CA ALA A 77 7.82 17.46 -10.01
C ALA A 77 8.92 16.69 -9.26
N GLY A 78 9.75 15.93 -9.98
CA GLY A 78 10.83 15.09 -9.42
C GLY A 78 10.47 13.62 -9.22
N TYR A 79 9.22 13.20 -9.45
CA TYR A 79 8.83 11.80 -9.38
C TYR A 79 7.87 11.44 -10.52
N SER A 80 8.41 10.87 -11.60
CA SER A 80 7.64 10.37 -12.75
C SER A 80 7.50 8.86 -12.72
N THR A 81 6.42 8.37 -13.31
CA THR A 81 6.24 6.97 -13.70
C THR A 81 7.24 6.65 -14.79
N SER A 82 8.23 5.82 -14.48
CA SER A 82 9.13 5.18 -15.44
C SER A 82 8.95 3.68 -15.37
#